data_AF-A0A3M1VCE7-F1
#
_entry.id   AF-A0A3M1VCE7-F1
#
_cell.length_a   1.000
_cell.length_b   1.000
_cell.length_c   1.000
_cell.angle_alpha   90.00
_cell.angle_beta   90.00
_cell.angle_gamma   90.00
#
_symmetry.space_group_name_H-M   'P 1'
#
loop_
_entity.id
_entity.type
_entity.pdbx_description
1 polymer ?
#
loop_
_entity_poly.entity_id
_entity_poly.type
_entity_poly.pdbx_seq_one_letter_code
_entity_poly.pdbx_strand_id
1 'polypeptide(L)'
;MAGTVAGATRGRSGDGREYGQSRDERVRDSFWRCTRRRTAAVVRWVAALLVPLCAWAEAAEPPVVSGTLEQQLMRVPAKDLAVAARRDGDARRGAVVFYQAALACRQCHVFAHESRAAGLGPDLSRLDRSLTDVQIVEAILQPSKRITPPYRPLTALLADGRQVVGLPVEETDDAWRLRVVQGGIREVVVRKADAEAWRFSDVSLMPAGQVKMIGGRQQFLDLVAYLIELRDGGPERARQLEPPPSLYVVRIPEYEK
;
A
#
# COMPACT_ATOMS: atom_id res chain seq x y z
N MET A 1 26.16 32.29 -56.49
CA MET A 1 26.78 31.17 -57.21
C MET A 1 26.05 29.91 -56.75
N ALA A 2 24.98 29.47 -57.43
CA ALA A 2 24.98 28.52 -58.57
C ALA A 2 25.46 27.11 -58.13
N GLY A 3 24.82 25.96 -58.38
CA GLY A 3 23.59 25.50 -59.08
C GLY A 3 23.22 24.09 -58.52
N THR A 4 21.99 23.56 -58.65
CA THR A 4 21.46 22.68 -59.74
C THR A 4 22.47 21.60 -60.20
N VAL A 5 22.21 20.28 -60.18
CA VAL A 5 21.42 19.37 -61.07
C VAL A 5 21.38 17.96 -60.40
N ALA A 6 20.31 17.17 -60.35
CA ALA A 6 19.53 16.40 -61.37
C ALA A 6 20.14 15.07 -61.86
N GLY A 7 19.30 14.02 -61.96
CA GLY A 7 19.48 12.77 -62.74
C GLY A 7 19.47 11.49 -61.88
N ALA A 8 18.40 10.71 -61.69
CA ALA A 8 17.53 9.95 -62.61
C ALA A 8 18.24 8.81 -63.37
N THR A 9 17.86 7.54 -63.14
CA THR A 9 17.06 6.71 -64.07
C THR A 9 17.10 5.19 -63.80
N ARG A 10 15.91 4.57 -63.95
CA ARG A 10 15.58 3.20 -64.45
C ARG A 10 16.00 1.98 -63.59
N GLY A 11 15.17 0.98 -63.30
CA GLY A 11 13.87 0.56 -63.84
C GLY A 11 13.95 -0.86 -64.42
N ARG A 12 13.19 -1.83 -63.88
CA ARG A 12 12.58 -2.96 -64.63
C ARG A 12 11.66 -3.81 -63.75
N SER A 13 10.36 -3.84 -64.10
CA SER A 13 9.57 -5.01 -64.57
C SER A 13 9.26 -6.04 -63.47
N GLY A 14 8.02 -6.21 -63.01
CA GLY A 14 6.79 -6.50 -63.78
C GLY A 14 6.50 -8.00 -63.58
N ASP A 15 5.43 -8.39 -62.89
CA ASP A 15 4.25 -9.10 -63.44
C ASP A 15 3.74 -10.00 -62.28
N GLY A 16 2.48 -10.26 -61.97
CA GLY A 16 1.17 -9.94 -62.53
C GLY A 16 0.11 -10.47 -61.55
N ARG A 17 -0.99 -9.74 -61.40
CA ARG A 17 -2.26 -10.23 -60.83
C ARG A 17 -3.27 -10.22 -61.98
N GLU A 18 -3.99 -11.32 -62.19
CA GLU A 18 -5.41 -11.37 -62.59
C GLU A 18 -5.86 -12.85 -62.61
N TYR A 19 -6.87 -13.21 -61.82
CA TYR A 19 -8.28 -13.38 -62.22
C TYR A 19 -8.52 -14.49 -63.25
N GLY A 20 -9.15 -15.57 -62.78
CA GLY A 20 -9.72 -16.64 -63.58
C GLY A 20 -10.95 -17.21 -62.90
N GLN A 21 -12.09 -16.58 -63.15
CA GLN A 21 -13.43 -17.07 -62.82
C GLN A 21 -14.04 -17.61 -64.13
N SER A 22 -14.42 -18.88 -64.21
CA SER A 22 -15.58 -19.34 -65.01
C SER A 22 -15.75 -20.86 -64.97
N ARG A 23 -17.03 -21.27 -64.97
CA ARG A 23 -17.59 -22.58 -65.37
C ARG A 23 -17.24 -23.71 -64.39
N ASP A 24 -18.21 -24.30 -63.68
CA ASP A 24 -19.17 -25.19 -64.34
C ASP A 24 -20.40 -25.48 -63.44
N GLU A 25 -21.34 -24.54 -63.38
CA GLU A 25 -22.73 -24.83 -62.97
C GLU A 25 -23.48 -25.39 -64.18
N ARG A 26 -23.25 -26.66 -64.53
CA ARG A 26 -24.11 -27.36 -65.51
C ARG A 26 -24.05 -28.88 -65.49
N VAL A 27 -24.14 -29.51 -64.32
CA VAL A 27 -24.60 -30.93 -64.25
C VAL A 27 -25.55 -31.12 -63.08
N ARG A 28 -26.67 -30.39 -63.12
CA ARG A 28 -27.94 -30.83 -62.51
C ARG A 28 -28.58 -31.83 -63.47
N ASP A 29 -29.27 -32.80 -62.89
CA ASP A 29 -30.32 -33.61 -63.52
C ASP A 29 -29.88 -34.62 -64.58
N SER A 30 -29.51 -35.83 -64.15
CA SER A 30 -29.96 -37.07 -64.82
C SER A 30 -29.32 -38.31 -64.19
N PHE A 31 -29.71 -38.68 -62.97
CA PHE A 31 -29.67 -40.11 -62.57
C PHE A 31 -30.70 -40.40 -61.48
N TRP A 32 -31.91 -39.88 -61.68
CA TRP A 32 -33.09 -40.46 -61.05
C TRP A 32 -33.27 -41.90 -61.55
N ARG A 33 -33.48 -42.82 -60.61
CA ARG A 33 -34.09 -44.16 -60.79
C ARG A 33 -33.22 -45.21 -61.51
N CYS A 34 -32.70 -46.17 -60.75
CA CYS A 34 -33.09 -47.59 -60.85
C CYS A 34 -32.24 -48.45 -59.88
N THR A 35 -32.83 -49.51 -59.30
CA THR A 35 -32.23 -50.52 -58.39
C THR A 35 -32.00 -50.04 -56.94
N ARG A 36 -32.94 -50.13 -55.99
CA ARG A 36 -33.81 -51.23 -55.53
C ARG A 36 -33.02 -52.34 -54.80
N ARG A 37 -33.20 -52.35 -53.47
CA ARG A 37 -33.27 -53.48 -52.50
C ARG A 37 -31.98 -53.97 -51.80
N ARG A 38 -32.16 -54.18 -50.47
CA ARG A 38 -31.39 -54.97 -49.49
C ARG A 38 -30.19 -54.22 -48.89
N THR A 39 -30.02 -54.04 -47.58
CA THR A 39 -30.48 -54.77 -46.39
C THR A 39 -30.60 -53.81 -45.20
N ALA A 40 -31.70 -53.94 -44.46
CA ALA A 40 -31.91 -53.32 -43.16
C ALA A 40 -31.13 -54.05 -42.06
N ALA A 41 -30.96 -53.34 -40.94
CA ALA A 41 -30.48 -53.78 -39.63
C ALA A 41 -28.97 -54.03 -39.54
N VAL A 42 -28.30 -53.25 -38.69
CA VAL A 42 -27.32 -53.70 -37.68
C VAL A 42 -26.78 -52.46 -36.92
N VAL A 43 -26.85 -52.55 -35.58
CA VAL A 43 -26.29 -51.65 -34.55
C VAL A 43 -27.02 -50.33 -34.24
N ARG A 44 -28.11 -50.47 -33.45
CA ARG A 44 -28.36 -49.59 -32.28
C ARG A 44 -27.17 -49.69 -31.32
N TRP A 45 -26.96 -48.66 -30.49
CA TRP A 45 -25.94 -48.47 -29.43
C TRP A 45 -24.81 -47.49 -29.82
N VAL A 46 -25.07 -46.18 -29.72
CA VAL A 46 -24.28 -45.15 -28.97
C VAL A 46 -25.10 -43.85 -28.99
N ALA A 47 -26.11 -43.73 -28.12
CA ALA A 47 -26.87 -42.48 -27.96
C ALA A 47 -27.15 -42.24 -26.47
N ALA A 48 -26.09 -41.99 -25.67
CA ALA A 48 -26.22 -41.58 -24.26
C ALA A 48 -24.90 -41.03 -23.64
N LEU A 49 -24.03 -40.34 -24.40
CA LEU A 49 -22.79 -39.76 -23.82
C LEU A 49 -22.45 -38.38 -24.40
N LEU A 50 -23.43 -37.48 -24.50
CA LEU A 50 -23.19 -36.05 -24.68
C LEU A 50 -24.22 -35.25 -23.87
N VAL A 51 -24.16 -35.39 -22.55
CA VAL A 51 -24.63 -34.32 -21.66
C VAL A 51 -23.53 -33.25 -21.66
N PRO A 52 -23.81 -31.99 -22.04
CA PRO A 52 -22.79 -30.96 -21.95
C PRO A 52 -22.45 -30.75 -20.48
N LEU A 53 -21.16 -30.89 -20.14
CA LEU A 53 -20.56 -30.33 -18.93
C LEU A 53 -20.68 -28.80 -18.99
N CYS A 54 -21.85 -28.26 -18.74
CA CYS A 54 -22.06 -26.84 -18.46
C CYS A 54 -22.80 -26.76 -17.14
N ALA A 55 -22.14 -27.23 -16.09
CA ALA A 55 -22.68 -27.18 -14.75
C ALA A 55 -21.53 -26.82 -13.79
N TRP A 56 -21.60 -25.57 -13.32
CA TRP A 56 -21.02 -25.07 -12.08
C TRP A 56 -19.55 -24.61 -12.18
N ALA A 57 -19.30 -23.63 -13.05
CA ALA A 57 -18.39 -22.55 -12.66
C ALA A 57 -19.26 -21.39 -12.19
N GLU A 58 -19.91 -21.57 -11.03
CA GLU A 58 -20.30 -20.41 -10.23
C GLU A 58 -18.97 -19.76 -9.87
N ALA A 59 -18.59 -18.72 -10.62
CA ALA A 59 -17.45 -17.90 -10.27
C ALA A 59 -17.77 -17.37 -8.87
N ALA A 60 -17.17 -17.98 -7.85
CA ALA A 60 -17.31 -17.53 -6.48
C ALA A 60 -16.90 -16.06 -6.49
N GLU A 61 -17.88 -15.18 -6.34
CA GLU A 61 -17.64 -13.75 -6.24
C GLU A 61 -16.63 -13.55 -5.11
N PRO A 62 -15.56 -12.75 -5.33
CA PRO A 62 -14.60 -12.51 -4.26
C PRO A 62 -15.38 -11.99 -3.06
N PRO A 63 -15.14 -12.52 -1.84
CA PRO A 63 -15.93 -12.16 -0.68
C PRO A 63 -15.89 -10.64 -0.55
N VAL A 64 -17.07 -10.01 -0.60
CA VAL A 64 -17.20 -8.56 -0.46
C VAL A 64 -16.73 -8.23 0.96
N VAL A 65 -15.49 -7.76 1.07
CA VAL A 65 -14.83 -7.60 2.36
C VAL A 65 -15.51 -6.44 3.09
N SER A 66 -16.49 -6.78 3.91
CA SER A 66 -17.31 -5.81 4.63
C SER A 66 -16.50 -5.22 5.80
N GLY A 67 -16.32 -3.90 5.78
CA GLY A 67 -15.63 -3.15 6.83
C GLY A 67 -14.55 -2.20 6.30
N THR A 68 -14.08 -1.31 7.16
CA THR A 68 -12.99 -0.37 6.84
C THR A 68 -11.67 -1.11 6.62
N LEU A 69 -10.73 -0.53 5.89
CA LEU A 69 -9.39 -1.14 5.68
C LEU A 69 -8.73 -1.53 7.01
N GLU A 70 -8.82 -0.67 8.02
CA GLU A 70 -8.30 -0.95 9.36
C GLU A 70 -8.90 -2.24 9.95
N GLN A 71 -10.23 -2.41 9.89
CA GLN A 71 -10.89 -3.61 10.39
C GLN A 71 -10.45 -4.85 9.63
N GLN A 72 -10.24 -4.73 8.31
CA GLN A 72 -9.74 -5.83 7.49
C GLN A 72 -8.32 -6.23 7.87
N LEU A 73 -7.43 -5.25 8.08
CA LEU A 73 -6.05 -5.49 8.53
C LEU A 73 -6.01 -6.09 9.94
N MET A 74 -6.84 -5.59 10.86
CA MET A 74 -6.92 -6.07 12.25
C MET A 74 -7.45 -7.49 12.39
N ARG A 75 -8.20 -8.01 11.40
CA ARG A 75 -8.63 -9.43 11.36
C ARG A 75 -7.51 -10.38 10.95
N VAL A 76 -6.47 -9.87 10.28
CA VAL A 76 -5.33 -10.68 9.84
C VAL A 76 -4.26 -10.68 10.95
N PRO A 77 -3.70 -11.84 11.32
CA PRO A 77 -2.60 -11.89 12.28
C PRO A 77 -1.46 -10.97 11.86
N ALA A 78 -0.92 -10.18 12.80
CA ALA A 78 0.17 -9.25 12.53
C ALA A 78 1.41 -9.93 11.92
N LYS A 79 1.64 -11.20 12.28
CA LYS A 79 2.68 -12.05 11.69
C LYS A 79 2.49 -12.25 10.18
N ASP A 80 1.27 -12.50 9.73
CA ASP A 80 0.99 -12.75 8.31
C ASP A 80 1.11 -11.46 7.50
N LEU A 81 0.73 -10.33 8.09
CA LEU A 81 0.96 -9.00 7.50
C LEU A 81 2.45 -8.68 7.40
N ALA A 82 3.25 -9.00 8.43
CA ALA A 82 4.68 -8.81 8.42
C ALA A 82 5.38 -9.66 7.33
N VAL A 83 4.99 -10.94 7.21
CA VAL A 83 5.47 -11.84 6.14
C VAL A 83 5.06 -11.32 4.77
N ALA A 84 3.81 -10.89 4.60
CA ALA A 84 3.32 -10.32 3.34
C ALA A 84 4.04 -9.01 2.99
N ALA A 85 4.36 -8.15 3.97
CA ALA A 85 5.11 -6.92 3.73
C ALA A 85 6.55 -7.22 3.25
N ARG A 86 7.22 -8.21 3.84
CA ARG A 86 8.55 -8.67 3.38
C ARG A 86 8.52 -9.23 1.95
N ARG A 87 7.46 -9.96 1.60
CA ARG A 87 7.35 -10.66 0.30
C ARG A 87 6.86 -9.75 -0.82
N ASP A 88 5.82 -8.97 -0.54
CA ASP A 88 5.02 -8.26 -1.55
C ASP A 88 5.11 -6.73 -1.42
N GLY A 89 5.67 -6.21 -0.33
CA GLY A 89 5.79 -4.78 -0.10
C GLY A 89 6.97 -4.15 -0.84
N ASP A 90 6.80 -2.89 -1.24
CA ASP A 90 7.84 -2.08 -1.86
C ASP A 90 8.15 -0.85 -1.00
N ALA A 91 9.37 -0.80 -0.47
CA ALA A 91 9.79 0.28 0.42
C ALA A 91 9.80 1.66 -0.24
N ARG A 92 10.02 1.78 -1.56
CA ARG A 92 9.98 3.07 -2.25
C ARG A 92 8.54 3.59 -2.35
N ARG A 93 7.59 2.71 -2.64
CA ARG A 93 6.15 3.06 -2.60
C ARG A 93 5.71 3.38 -1.17
N GLY A 94 6.19 2.61 -0.21
CA GLY A 94 5.92 2.81 1.22
C GLY A 94 6.43 4.14 1.74
N ALA A 95 7.59 4.60 1.25
CA ALA A 95 8.13 5.91 1.56
C ALA A 95 7.18 7.03 1.11
N VAL A 96 6.58 6.92 -0.08
CA VAL A 96 5.58 7.90 -0.55
C VAL A 96 4.38 7.94 0.40
N VAL A 97 3.86 6.78 0.80
CA VAL A 97 2.75 6.67 1.78
C VAL A 97 3.13 7.37 3.08
N PHE A 98 4.29 7.06 3.66
CA PHE A 98 4.75 7.66 4.92
C PHE A 98 4.84 9.21 4.89
N TYR A 99 5.21 9.78 3.74
CA TYR A 99 5.35 11.23 3.56
C TYR A 99 4.04 11.96 3.22
N GLN A 100 2.92 11.25 2.99
CA GLN A 100 1.64 11.88 2.73
C GLN A 100 1.14 12.67 3.94
N ALA A 101 0.76 13.93 3.71
CA ALA A 101 0.27 14.82 4.77
C ALA A 101 -0.95 14.26 5.51
N ALA A 102 -1.83 13.52 4.80
CA ALA A 102 -3.03 12.91 5.36
C ALA A 102 -2.73 11.85 6.46
N LEU A 103 -1.55 11.22 6.44
CA LEU A 103 -1.16 10.21 7.41
C LEU A 103 -0.42 10.79 8.62
N ALA A 104 0.02 12.04 8.56
CA ALA A 104 0.66 12.78 9.65
C ALA A 104 1.88 12.10 10.31
N CYS A 105 2.44 11.01 9.74
CA CYS A 105 3.56 10.29 10.35
C CYS A 105 4.79 11.20 10.59
N ARG A 106 5.08 12.07 9.61
CA ARG A 106 6.15 13.08 9.64
C ARG A 106 5.92 14.22 10.64
N GLN A 107 4.73 14.36 11.20
CA GLN A 107 4.48 15.38 12.23
C GLN A 107 5.10 15.01 13.57
N CYS A 108 5.24 13.71 13.85
CA CYS A 108 5.75 13.20 15.12
C CYS A 108 7.10 12.49 14.99
N HIS A 109 7.35 11.83 13.86
CA HIS A 109 8.57 11.04 13.64
C HIS A 109 9.60 11.81 12.83
N VAL A 110 10.83 11.82 13.34
CA VAL A 110 12.01 12.46 12.71
C VAL A 110 12.79 11.47 11.86
N PHE A 111 13.67 12.01 11.01
CA PHE A 111 14.46 11.24 10.05
C PHE A 111 15.86 11.82 9.87
N ALA A 112 16.89 10.96 9.93
CA ALA A 112 18.29 11.07 9.48
C ALA A 112 19.05 12.42 9.62
N HIS A 113 18.48 13.52 9.16
CA HIS A 113 19.06 14.87 9.06
C HIS A 113 18.12 15.98 9.55
N GLU A 114 16.86 15.68 9.90
CA GLU A 114 15.99 16.63 10.56
C GLU A 114 16.43 16.79 12.02
N SER A 115 17.10 17.91 12.32
CA SER A 115 17.43 18.36 13.68
C SER A 115 16.20 18.80 14.47
N ARG A 116 15.00 18.30 14.15
CA ARG A 116 13.78 18.58 14.92
C ARG A 116 14.05 18.08 16.34
N ALA A 117 14.37 19.03 17.20
CA ALA A 117 14.62 18.86 18.61
C ALA A 117 13.51 17.97 19.16
N ALA A 118 13.88 16.71 19.41
CA ALA A 118 13.11 15.71 20.11
C ALA A 118 11.61 15.65 19.73
N GLY A 119 11.34 15.04 18.57
CA GLY A 119 9.98 14.72 18.13
C GLY A 119 9.17 13.92 19.17
N LEU A 120 7.84 13.90 19.00
CA LEU A 120 6.93 13.14 19.87
C LEU A 120 7.05 11.63 19.69
N GLY A 121 7.57 11.18 18.54
CA GLY A 121 7.85 9.78 18.26
C GLY A 121 9.35 9.50 18.12
N PRO A 122 9.73 8.22 18.10
CA PRO A 122 11.10 7.79 17.81
C PRO A 122 11.59 8.25 16.44
N ASP A 123 12.91 8.42 16.35
CA ASP A 123 13.63 8.54 15.08
C ASP A 123 13.53 7.21 14.34
N LEU A 124 12.74 7.18 13.26
CA LEU A 124 12.50 5.96 12.51
C LEU A 124 13.70 5.53 11.66
N SER A 125 14.68 6.42 11.45
CA SER A 125 15.94 6.09 10.78
C SER A 125 16.94 5.37 11.71
N ARG A 126 16.64 5.32 13.01
CA ARG A 126 17.46 4.71 14.07
C ARG A 126 16.65 3.77 14.96
N LEU A 127 15.66 3.08 14.38
CA LEU A 127 14.91 2.06 15.10
C LEU A 127 15.85 0.97 15.63
N ASP A 128 15.54 0.48 16.84
CA ASP A 128 16.24 -0.65 17.42
C ASP A 128 16.07 -1.89 16.52
N ARG A 129 17.19 -2.51 16.13
CA ARG A 129 17.22 -3.72 15.31
C ARG A 129 16.61 -4.94 16.01
N SER A 130 16.43 -4.88 17.33
CA SER A 130 15.72 -5.91 18.09
C SER A 130 14.21 -5.91 17.83
N LEU A 131 13.64 -4.80 17.33
CA LEU A 131 12.22 -4.73 16.99
C LEU A 131 11.90 -5.70 15.85
N THR A 132 10.97 -6.61 16.08
CA THR A 132 10.53 -7.57 15.06
C THR A 132 9.60 -6.91 14.03
N ASP A 133 9.51 -7.50 12.83
CA ASP A 133 8.57 -7.05 11.79
C ASP A 133 7.11 -7.07 12.29
N VAL A 134 6.78 -8.04 13.15
CA VAL A 134 5.46 -8.15 13.79
C VAL A 134 5.20 -6.95 14.69
N GLN A 135 6.17 -6.56 15.51
CA GLN A 135 6.04 -5.40 16.40
C GLN A 135 5.89 -4.09 15.63
N ILE A 136 6.49 -3.97 14.44
CA ILE A 136 6.28 -2.82 13.55
C ILE A 136 4.82 -2.78 13.09
N VAL A 137 4.27 -3.90 12.60
CA VAL A 137 2.86 -3.99 12.20
C VAL A 137 1.92 -3.65 13.36
N GLU A 138 2.20 -4.19 14.55
CA GLU A 138 1.42 -3.93 15.75
C GLU A 138 1.46 -2.47 16.19
N ALA A 139 2.63 -1.82 16.13
CA ALA A 139 2.76 -0.41 16.48
C ALA A 139 1.92 0.51 15.57
N ILE A 140 1.79 0.16 14.29
CA ILE A 140 1.01 0.94 13.32
C ILE A 140 -0.50 0.72 13.51
N LEU A 141 -0.93 -0.53 13.72
CA LEU A 141 -2.35 -0.88 13.85
C LEU A 141 -2.90 -0.63 15.26
N GLN A 142 -2.07 -0.81 16.28
CA GLN A 142 -2.43 -0.75 17.69
C GLN A 142 -1.34 -0.02 18.50
N PRO A 143 -1.18 1.31 18.31
CA PRO A 143 -0.08 2.08 18.91
C PRO A 143 -0.05 2.04 20.44
N SER A 144 -1.20 1.80 21.10
CA SER A 144 -1.31 1.66 22.55
C SER A 144 -1.06 0.23 23.07
N LYS A 145 -0.91 -0.77 22.19
CA LYS A 145 -0.69 -2.17 22.61
C LYS A 145 0.62 -2.35 23.37
N ARG A 146 1.67 -1.66 22.92
CA ARG A 146 3.00 -1.69 23.52
C ARG A 146 3.62 -0.31 23.43
N ILE A 147 3.72 0.36 24.57
CA ILE A 147 4.35 1.68 24.68
C ILE A 147 5.66 1.51 25.44
N THR A 148 6.79 1.82 24.79
CA THR A 148 8.08 1.78 25.48
C THR A 148 8.18 2.94 26.47
N PRO A 149 8.88 2.77 27.61
CA PRO A 149 8.96 3.78 28.67
C PRO A 149 9.20 5.23 28.23
N PRO A 150 10.14 5.56 27.32
CA PRO A 150 10.38 6.96 26.91
C PRO A 150 9.22 7.59 26.13
N TYR A 151 8.29 6.80 25.60
CA TYR A 151 7.12 7.28 24.88
C TYR A 151 5.81 7.06 25.65
N ARG A 152 5.89 6.66 26.94
CA ARG A 152 4.71 6.49 27.79
C ARG A 152 4.27 7.84 28.37
N PRO A 153 3.07 8.35 28.02
CA PRO A 153 2.68 9.69 28.46
C PRO A 153 2.42 9.73 29.96
N LEU A 154 2.81 10.82 30.61
CA LEU A 154 2.42 11.15 31.97
C LEU A 154 1.24 12.12 31.93
N THR A 155 0.20 11.81 32.68
CA THR A 155 -0.90 12.74 32.99
C THR A 155 -0.77 13.19 34.43
N ALA A 156 -0.67 14.50 34.64
CA ALA A 156 -0.64 15.12 35.97
C ALA A 156 -1.81 16.10 36.12
N LEU A 157 -2.55 15.99 37.21
CA LEU A 157 -3.53 16.98 37.66
C LEU A 157 -2.85 17.88 38.68
N LEU A 158 -2.83 19.19 38.38
CA LEU A 158 -2.20 20.19 39.22
C LEU A 158 -3.18 20.75 40.26
N ALA A 159 -2.64 21.29 41.35
CA ALA A 159 -3.43 21.91 42.43
C ALA A 159 -4.26 23.12 42.01
N ASP A 160 -3.95 23.73 40.87
CA ASP A 160 -4.73 24.81 40.27
C ASP A 160 -5.87 24.31 39.35
N GLY A 161 -6.10 22.99 39.32
CA GLY A 161 -7.12 22.34 38.50
C GLY A 161 -6.70 22.09 37.05
N ARG A 162 -5.52 22.55 36.60
CA ARG A 162 -5.04 22.26 35.24
C ARG A 162 -4.57 20.82 35.12
N GLN A 163 -4.82 20.22 33.95
CA GLN A 163 -4.27 18.93 33.58
C GLN A 163 -3.13 19.10 32.58
N VAL A 164 -1.99 18.48 32.86
CA VAL A 164 -0.83 18.43 31.97
C VAL A 164 -0.67 17.00 31.47
N VAL A 165 -0.65 16.82 30.15
CA VAL A 165 -0.37 15.53 29.50
C VAL A 165 0.84 15.70 28.60
N GLY A 166 1.89 14.90 28.83
CA GLY A 166 3.11 14.99 28.05
C GLY A 166 4.00 13.76 28.15
N LEU A 167 5.02 13.69 27.32
CA LEU A 167 6.05 12.64 27.37
C LEU A 167 7.15 13.02 28.35
N PRO A 168 7.56 12.14 29.27
CA PRO A 168 8.70 12.40 30.15
C PRO A 168 9.99 12.47 29.33
N VAL A 169 10.65 13.63 29.37
CA VAL A 169 11.97 13.85 28.78
C VAL A 169 13.06 13.60 29.82
N GLU A 170 12.77 14.02 31.05
CA GLU A 170 13.65 13.90 32.21
C GLU A 170 12.76 13.80 33.45
N GLU A 171 13.18 12.98 34.41
CA GLU A 171 12.56 12.88 35.72
C GLU A 171 13.64 13.04 36.79
N THR A 172 13.41 13.96 37.72
CA THR A 172 14.20 14.14 38.93
C THR A 172 13.36 13.79 40.16
N ASP A 173 13.96 13.84 41.35
CA ASP A 173 13.25 13.62 42.60
C ASP A 173 12.13 14.66 42.83
N ASP A 174 12.32 15.89 42.34
CA ASP A 174 11.40 17.01 42.60
C ASP A 174 10.46 17.35 41.44
N ALA A 175 10.79 16.95 40.20
CA ALA A 175 10.05 17.39 39.03
C ALA A 175 10.08 16.41 37.84
N TRP A 176 9.07 16.54 36.99
CA TRP A 176 9.07 15.98 35.64
C TRP A 176 9.27 17.10 34.61
N ARG A 177 10.20 16.89 33.68
CA ARG A 177 10.26 17.66 32.43
C ARG A 177 9.46 16.91 31.38
N LEU A 178 8.33 17.49 30.99
CA LEU A 178 7.39 16.88 30.07
C LEU A 178 7.41 17.60 28.72
N ARG A 179 7.45 16.85 27.62
CA ARG A 179 7.15 17.36 26.29
C ARG A 179 5.66 17.30 26.03
N VAL A 180 5.02 18.45 25.84
CA VAL A 180 3.58 18.59 25.63
C VAL A 180 3.28 19.05 24.20
N VAL A 181 2.07 18.77 23.72
CA VAL A 181 1.62 19.12 22.35
C VAL A 181 0.67 20.34 22.35
N GLN A 182 0.18 20.73 23.53
CA GLN A 182 -0.86 21.76 23.66
C GLN A 182 -0.34 23.14 23.25
N GLY A 183 -0.77 23.65 22.09
CA GLY A 183 -0.28 24.91 21.52
C GLY A 183 1.11 24.79 20.89
N GLY A 184 1.45 23.59 20.41
CA GLY A 184 2.74 23.27 19.80
C GLY A 184 3.60 22.36 20.68
N ILE A 185 4.62 21.75 20.06
CA ILE A 185 5.59 20.91 20.77
C ILE A 185 6.49 21.81 21.61
N ARG A 186 6.40 21.69 22.93
CA ARG A 186 7.28 22.40 23.88
C ARG A 186 7.53 21.57 25.13
N GLU A 187 8.56 21.93 25.88
CA GLU A 187 8.82 21.33 27.18
C GLU A 187 8.24 22.18 28.30
N VAL A 188 7.67 21.51 29.30
CA VAL A 188 7.09 22.10 30.52
C VAL A 188 7.66 21.35 31.71
N VAL A 189 8.01 22.08 32.76
CA VAL A 189 8.42 21.47 34.03
C VAL A 189 7.21 21.44 34.96
N VAL A 190 6.89 20.25 35.46
CA VAL A 190 5.86 20.02 36.47
C VAL A 190 6.56 19.58 37.75
N ARG A 191 6.49 20.40 38.81
CA ARG A 191 7.00 19.99 40.13
C ARG A 191 6.07 18.93 40.70
N LYS A 192 6.63 17.87 41.28
CA LYS A 192 5.84 16.80 41.89
C LYS A 192 4.98 17.31 43.05
N ALA A 193 5.47 18.32 43.78
CA ALA A 193 4.73 18.99 44.85
C ALA A 193 3.49 19.78 44.36
N ASP A 194 3.44 20.18 43.09
CA ASP A 194 2.28 20.89 42.52
C ASP A 194 1.23 19.91 41.96
N ALA A 195 1.55 18.62 41.86
CA ALA A 195 0.67 17.60 41.32
C ALA A 195 -0.15 16.91 42.42
N GLU A 196 -1.46 17.09 42.40
CA GLU A 196 -2.38 16.41 43.33
C GLU A 196 -2.53 14.92 42.99
N ALA A 197 -2.53 14.60 41.70
CA ALA A 197 -2.59 13.24 41.20
C ALA A 197 -1.80 13.13 39.90
N TRP A 198 -1.17 11.99 39.68
CA TRP A 198 -0.49 11.69 38.43
C TRP A 198 -0.56 10.21 38.10
N ARG A 199 -0.48 9.89 36.81
CA ARG A 199 -0.40 8.51 36.34
C ARG A 199 0.28 8.45 34.97
N PHE A 200 0.98 7.36 34.72
CA PHE A 200 1.33 7.00 33.36
C PHE A 200 0.08 6.52 32.60
N SER A 201 -0.05 6.96 31.35
CA SER A 201 -1.13 6.58 30.45
C SER A 201 -0.83 5.23 29.79
N ASP A 202 -1.88 4.44 29.61
CA ASP A 202 -1.87 3.24 28.75
C ASP A 202 -2.28 3.55 27.31
N VAL A 203 -2.57 4.82 27.02
CA VAL A 203 -2.88 5.33 25.69
C VAL A 203 -1.67 6.09 25.15
N SER A 204 -1.22 5.69 23.96
CA SER A 204 -0.10 6.32 23.24
C SER A 204 -0.48 7.71 22.73
N LEU A 205 0.52 8.60 22.58
CA LEU A 205 0.33 9.85 21.83
C LEU A 205 0.28 9.62 20.31
N MET A 206 0.75 8.48 19.81
CA MET A 206 0.55 8.10 18.42
C MET A 206 -0.95 7.81 18.19
N PRO A 207 -1.65 8.58 17.32
CA PRO A 207 -3.09 8.42 17.14
C PRO A 207 -3.45 7.03 16.60
N ALA A 208 -4.52 6.45 17.13
CA ALA A 208 -5.12 5.24 16.56
C ALA A 208 -5.91 5.59 15.27
N GLY A 209 -6.07 4.62 14.37
CA GLY A 209 -6.87 4.80 13.16
C GLY A 209 -6.20 5.54 12.01
N GLN A 210 -4.91 5.89 12.09
CA GLN A 210 -4.18 6.53 10.98
C GLN A 210 -4.24 5.69 9.69
N VAL A 211 -4.25 4.35 9.82
CA VAL A 211 -4.34 3.44 8.67
C VAL A 211 -5.66 3.53 7.90
N LYS A 212 -6.70 4.18 8.45
CA LYS A 212 -7.95 4.44 7.72
C LYS A 212 -7.74 5.35 6.51
N MET A 213 -6.69 6.18 6.53
CA MET A 213 -6.35 7.09 5.43
C MET A 213 -5.52 6.40 4.33
N ILE A 214 -5.09 5.15 4.54
CA ILE A 214 -4.36 4.37 3.54
C ILE A 214 -5.36 3.85 2.50
N GLY A 215 -5.03 3.98 1.21
CA GLY A 215 -5.94 3.68 0.11
C GLY A 215 -6.21 2.18 -0.12
N GLY A 216 -5.43 1.29 0.48
CA GLY A 216 -5.65 -0.15 0.38
C GLY A 216 -4.58 -1.00 1.05
N ARG A 217 -4.81 -2.32 1.07
CA ARG A 217 -3.90 -3.29 1.71
C ARG A 217 -2.47 -3.21 1.16
N GLN A 218 -2.30 -3.07 -0.15
CA GLN A 218 -0.97 -3.01 -0.74
C GLN A 218 -0.16 -1.81 -0.25
N GLN A 219 -0.76 -0.63 -0.14
CA GLN A 219 -0.09 0.56 0.40
C GLN A 219 0.32 0.37 1.87
N PHE A 220 -0.47 -0.37 2.65
CA PHE A 220 -0.09 -0.74 4.01
C PHE A 220 1.11 -1.68 4.05
N LEU A 221 1.15 -2.71 3.18
CA LEU A 221 2.29 -3.61 3.06
C LEU A 221 3.56 -2.87 2.61
N ASP A 222 3.41 -1.95 1.65
CA ASP A 222 4.49 -1.09 1.19
C ASP A 222 5.02 -0.21 2.33
N LEU A 223 4.13 0.42 3.13
CA LEU A 223 4.50 1.21 4.31
C LEU A 223 5.26 0.37 5.35
N VAL A 224 4.80 -0.85 5.63
CA VAL A 224 5.47 -1.75 6.58
C VAL A 224 6.84 -2.17 6.05
N ALA A 225 6.95 -2.51 4.75
CA ALA A 225 8.22 -2.83 4.10
C ALA A 225 9.21 -1.67 4.18
N TYR A 226 8.74 -0.44 3.98
CA TYR A 226 9.52 0.77 4.17
C TYR A 226 10.09 0.85 5.60
N LEU A 227 9.25 0.75 6.63
CA LEU A 227 9.69 0.85 8.03
C LEU A 227 10.66 -0.27 8.44
N ILE A 228 10.45 -1.49 7.91
CA ILE A 228 11.38 -2.61 8.07
C ILE A 228 12.75 -2.28 7.46
N GLU A 229 12.77 -1.73 6.25
CA GLU A 229 14.03 -1.34 5.59
C GLU A 229 14.76 -0.20 6.31
N LEU A 230 14.03 0.73 6.93
CA LEU A 230 14.65 1.77 7.77
C LEU A 230 15.33 1.17 8.99
N ARG A 231 14.67 0.26 9.70
CA ARG A 231 15.26 -0.43 10.86
C ARG A 231 16.50 -1.22 10.46
N ASP A 232 16.43 -1.97 9.37
CA ASP A 232 17.51 -2.85 8.92
C ASP A 232 18.69 -2.04 8.35
N GLY A 233 18.40 -1.03 7.53
CA GLY A 233 19.39 -0.26 6.78
C GLY A 233 19.84 1.07 7.40
N GLY A 234 19.19 1.52 8.49
CA GLY A 234 19.60 2.69 9.27
C GLY A 234 19.50 4.04 8.52
N PRO A 235 20.23 5.06 8.99
CA PRO A 235 20.18 6.43 8.44
C PRO A 235 20.58 6.53 6.97
N GLU A 236 21.51 5.69 6.50
CA GLU A 236 21.92 5.65 5.10
C GLU A 236 20.78 5.18 4.22
N ARG A 237 20.10 4.08 4.60
CA ARG A 237 18.97 3.57 3.83
C ARG A 237 17.78 4.51 3.86
N ALA A 238 17.54 5.13 5.01
CA ALA A 238 16.56 6.20 5.18
C ALA A 238 16.74 7.33 4.15
N ARG A 239 17.98 7.80 3.92
CA ARG A 239 18.29 8.82 2.90
C ARG A 239 18.06 8.32 1.47
N GLN A 240 18.33 7.05 1.18
CA GLN A 240 18.15 6.48 -0.17
C GLN A 240 16.68 6.26 -0.56
N LEU A 241 15.83 6.05 0.44
CA LEU A 241 14.40 5.81 0.27
C LEU A 241 13.56 7.08 0.37
N GLU A 242 14.15 8.22 0.71
CA GLU A 242 13.44 9.49 0.75
C GLU A 242 12.83 9.82 -0.62
N PRO A 243 11.50 9.98 -0.71
CA PRO A 243 10.84 10.26 -1.97
C PRO A 243 11.07 11.72 -2.38
N PRO A 244 11.16 12.03 -3.68
CA PRO A 244 11.16 13.42 -4.13
C PRO A 244 9.84 14.12 -3.73
N PRO A 245 9.88 15.41 -3.31
CA PRO A 245 8.68 16.15 -2.88
C PRO A 245 7.52 16.16 -3.86
N SER A 246 7.80 16.01 -5.16
CA SER A 246 6.79 15.92 -6.21
C SER A 246 5.82 14.74 -6.08
N LEU A 247 6.14 13.72 -5.27
CA LEU A 247 5.30 12.53 -5.10
C LEU A 247 4.32 12.62 -3.93
N TYR A 248 4.47 13.59 -3.02
CA TYR A 248 3.63 13.68 -1.81
C TYR A 248 3.15 15.09 -1.46
N VAL A 249 3.72 16.14 -2.07
CA VAL A 249 3.23 17.51 -1.91
C VAL A 249 2.15 17.78 -2.96
N VAL A 250 0.94 18.11 -2.50
CA VAL A 250 -0.13 18.60 -3.39
C VAL A 250 0.32 19.93 -3.99
N ARG A 251 0.45 19.97 -5.32
CA ARG A 251 0.69 21.22 -6.04
C ARG A 251 -0.62 21.99 -6.10
N ILE A 252 -0.76 22.99 -5.22
CA ILE A 252 -1.83 23.98 -5.33
C ILE A 252 -1.56 24.80 -6.60
N PRO A 253 -2.48 24.81 -7.58
CA PRO A 253 -2.36 25.65 -8.77
C PRO A 253 -2.10 27.11 -8.39
N GLU A 254 -1.35 27.83 -9.22
CA GLU A 254 -0.95 29.21 -8.92
C GLU A 254 -2.13 30.18 -8.80
N TYR A 255 -3.30 29.83 -9.36
CA TYR A 255 -4.53 30.60 -9.22
C TYR A 255 -5.30 30.35 -7.92
N GLU A 256 -4.88 29.38 -7.10
CA GLU A 256 -5.50 29.05 -5.80
C GLU A 256 -4.63 29.45 -4.59
N LYS A 257 -3.48 30.10 -4.83
CA LYS A 257 -2.59 30.64 -3.78
C LYS A 257 -2.96 32.08 -3.45
#